data_AF-A0A8G1TX25-F1
#
_entry.id   AF-A0A8G1TX25-F1
#
_cell.length_a   1.000
_cell.length_b   1.000
_cell.length_c   1.000
_cell.angle_alpha   90.00
_cell.angle_beta   90.00
_cell.angle_gamma   90.00
#
_symmetry.space_group_name_H-M   'P 1'
#
loop_
_entity.id
_entity.type
_entity.pdbx_description
1 polymer ?
#
loop_
_entity_poly.entity_id
_entity_poly.type
_entity_poly.pdbx_seq_one_letter_code
_entity_poly.pdbx_strand_id
1 'polypeptide(L)'
;MHPEQENSQIQAVAVLRDELLSKVGNDLDIAAELAHSLHVNHRKDVDALLLAIEQEQWAEVKRYAHRILNTAQLLGCSALVELCLRVEAMLGRKDGQAREELLADYVPVVKNLSAVLERVNRTF
;
A
#
# COMPACT_ATOMS: atom_id res chain seq x y z
N MET A 1 -2.25 -24.70 -3.59
CA MET A 1 -2.36 -23.63 -2.57
C MET A 1 -1.22 -23.85 -1.59
N HIS A 2 -0.27 -22.93 -1.53
CA HIS A 2 0.96 -23.09 -0.72
C HIS A 2 0.70 -22.61 0.71
N PRO A 3 0.81 -23.48 1.74
CA PRO A 3 0.49 -23.16 3.13
C PRO A 3 1.36 -22.05 3.74
N GLU A 4 2.55 -21.79 3.16
CA GLU A 4 3.47 -20.75 3.62
C GLU A 4 2.97 -19.33 3.31
N GLN A 5 2.28 -19.13 2.19
CA GLN A 5 1.74 -17.83 1.79
C GLN A 5 0.53 -17.43 2.65
N GLU A 6 -0.29 -18.40 3.04
CA GLU A 6 -1.46 -18.20 3.90
C GLU A 6 -1.03 -17.83 5.33
N ASN A 7 -0.03 -18.53 5.87
CA ASN A 7 0.52 -18.23 7.19
C ASN A 7 1.17 -16.83 7.26
N SER A 8 1.90 -16.44 6.21
CA SER A 8 2.50 -15.09 6.12
C SER A 8 1.44 -13.98 6.06
N GLN A 9 0.33 -14.19 5.34
CA GLN A 9 -0.76 -13.23 5.29
C GLN A 9 -1.54 -13.12 6.60
N ILE A 10 -1.79 -14.23 7.31
CA ILE A 10 -2.43 -14.21 8.63
C ILE A 10 -1.59 -13.38 9.61
N GLN A 11 -0.27 -13.60 9.62
CA GLN A 11 0.65 -12.82 10.43
C GLN A 11 0.62 -11.32 10.09
N ALA A 12 0.61 -10.97 8.80
CA ALA A 12 0.56 -9.57 8.37
C ALA A 12 -0.74 -8.86 8.80
N VAL A 13 -1.88 -9.56 8.74
CA VAL A 13 -3.17 -9.04 9.21
C VAL A 13 -3.12 -8.79 10.73
N ALA A 14 -2.62 -9.74 11.50
CA ALA A 14 -2.51 -9.58 12.96
C ALA A 14 -1.61 -8.41 13.35
N VAL A 15 -0.42 -8.31 12.74
CA VAL A 15 0.53 -7.21 13.00
C VAL A 15 -0.07 -5.85 12.68
N LEU A 16 -0.73 -5.71 11.54
CA LEU A 16 -1.34 -4.43 11.16
C LEU A 16 -2.56 -4.08 12.03
N ARG A 17 -3.36 -5.07 12.44
CA ARG A 17 -4.46 -4.85 13.37
C ARG A 17 -3.95 -4.29 14.71
N ASP A 18 -2.89 -4.90 15.26
CA ASP A 18 -2.29 -4.45 16.52
C ASP A 18 -1.64 -3.06 16.38
N GLU A 19 -1.02 -2.77 15.24
CA GLU A 19 -0.45 -1.45 14.93
C GLU A 19 -1.54 -0.36 14.86
N LEU A 20 -2.70 -0.65 14.24
CA LEU A 20 -3.82 0.28 14.19
C LEU A 20 -4.40 0.54 15.59
N LEU A 21 -4.59 -0.52 16.39
CA LEU A 21 -5.05 -0.38 17.77
C LEU A 21 -4.10 0.48 18.61
N SER A 22 -2.79 0.22 18.51
CA SER A 22 -1.77 0.99 19.22
C SER A 22 -1.84 2.49 18.92
N LYS A 23 -2.05 2.87 17.66
CA LYS A 23 -2.14 4.29 17.24
C LYS A 23 -3.33 5.04 17.80
N VAL A 24 -4.40 4.34 18.14
CA VAL A 24 -5.66 4.94 18.62
C VAL A 24 -5.90 4.67 20.10
N GLY A 25 -4.86 4.27 20.84
CA GLY A 25 -4.97 4.02 22.28
C GLY A 25 -5.76 2.76 22.64
N ASN A 26 -5.80 1.78 21.75
CA ASN A 26 -6.58 0.53 21.83
C ASN A 26 -8.11 0.73 21.82
N ASP A 27 -8.59 1.88 21.35
CA ASP A 27 -10.00 2.09 21.09
C ASP A 27 -10.44 1.30 19.84
N LEU A 28 -11.33 0.32 20.03
CA LEU A 28 -11.79 -0.57 18.97
C LEU A 28 -12.62 0.16 17.91
N ASP A 29 -13.46 1.10 18.32
CA ASP A 29 -14.36 1.81 17.40
C ASP A 29 -13.55 2.76 16.51
N ILE A 30 -12.58 3.47 17.09
CA ILE A 30 -11.68 4.33 16.32
C ILE A 30 -10.75 3.49 15.44
N ALA A 31 -10.28 2.34 15.90
CA ALA A 31 -9.46 1.44 15.09
C ALA A 31 -10.23 0.87 13.90
N ALA A 32 -11.51 0.53 14.08
CA ALA A 32 -12.40 0.07 13.02
C ALA A 32 -12.59 1.14 11.94
N GLU A 33 -12.90 2.38 12.34
CA GLU A 33 -13.07 3.50 11.41
C GLU A 33 -11.75 3.84 10.68
N LEU A 34 -10.61 3.79 11.39
CA LEU A 34 -9.30 3.98 10.79
C LEU A 34 -8.98 2.88 9.78
N ALA A 35 -9.22 1.61 10.12
CA ALA A 35 -9.03 0.47 9.21
C ALA A 35 -9.91 0.61 7.96
N HIS A 36 -11.16 1.02 8.13
CA HIS A 36 -12.09 1.27 7.03
C HIS A 36 -11.61 2.38 6.10
N SER A 37 -11.27 3.54 6.68
CA SER A 37 -10.78 4.69 5.94
C SER A 37 -9.49 4.36 5.17
N LEU A 38 -8.55 3.65 5.79
CA LEU A 38 -7.31 3.24 5.14
C LEU A 38 -7.56 2.24 4.02
N HIS A 39 -8.40 1.23 4.23
CA HIS A 39 -8.76 0.28 3.18
C HIS A 39 -9.40 0.98 1.97
N VAL A 40 -10.41 1.82 2.21
CA VAL A 40 -11.15 2.50 1.13
C VAL A 40 -10.25 3.46 0.37
N ASN A 41 -9.47 4.28 1.06
CA ASN A 41 -8.62 5.28 0.43
C ASN A 41 -7.42 4.65 -0.30
N HIS A 42 -6.74 3.70 0.32
CA HIS A 42 -5.61 3.00 -0.32
C HIS A 42 -6.07 2.24 -1.56
N ARG A 43 -7.24 1.58 -1.52
CA ARG A 43 -7.79 0.90 -2.72
C ARG A 43 -8.04 1.88 -3.86
N LYS A 44 -8.68 3.03 -3.58
CA LYS A 44 -8.90 4.08 -4.58
C LYS A 44 -7.60 4.60 -5.18
N ASP A 45 -6.59 4.82 -4.34
CA ASP A 45 -5.28 5.30 -4.79
C ASP A 45 -4.55 4.27 -5.65
N VAL A 46 -4.66 2.97 -5.33
CA VAL A 46 -4.13 1.88 -6.15
C VAL A 46 -4.86 1.76 -7.49
N ASP A 47 -6.20 1.81 -7.51
CA ASP A 47 -6.97 1.74 -8.75
C ASP A 47 -6.61 2.92 -9.68
N ALA A 48 -6.47 4.13 -9.12
CA ALA A 48 -6.08 5.31 -9.86
C ALA A 48 -4.61 5.29 -10.32
N LEU A 49 -3.70 4.74 -9.50
CA LEU A 49 -2.30 4.49 -9.88
C LEU A 49 -2.23 3.58 -11.11
N LEU A 50 -2.95 2.46 -11.11
CA LEU A 50 -2.94 1.49 -12.21
C LEU A 50 -3.44 2.12 -13.50
N LEU A 51 -4.54 2.86 -13.44
CA LEU A 51 -5.07 3.58 -14.59
C LEU A 51 -4.08 4.64 -15.11
N ALA A 52 -3.40 5.36 -14.23
CA ALA A 52 -2.40 6.35 -14.61
C ALA A 52 -1.16 5.70 -15.26
N ILE A 53 -0.77 4.49 -14.82
CA ILE A 53 0.30 3.71 -15.47
C ILE A 53 -0.12 3.30 -16.89
N GLU A 54 -1.33 2.76 -17.06
CA GLU A 54 -1.87 2.35 -18.36
C GLU A 54 -1.98 3.53 -19.35
N GLN A 55 -2.29 4.72 -18.85
CA GLN A 55 -2.40 5.95 -19.65
C GLN A 55 -1.08 6.72 -19.76
N GLU A 56 0.02 6.19 -19.23
CA GLU A 56 1.34 6.84 -19.20
C GLU A 56 1.34 8.25 -18.57
N GLN A 57 0.44 8.50 -17.63
CA GLN A 57 0.29 9.77 -16.92
C GLN A 57 1.29 9.88 -15.75
N TRP A 58 2.58 9.95 -16.06
CA TRP A 58 3.66 9.80 -15.08
C TRP A 58 3.64 10.80 -13.92
N ALA A 59 3.10 12.01 -14.13
CA ALA A 59 2.89 12.97 -13.06
C ALA A 59 1.84 12.50 -12.04
N GLU A 60 0.74 11.89 -12.52
CA GLU A 60 -0.28 11.29 -11.67
C GLU A 60 0.23 10.01 -11.01
N VAL A 61 1.00 9.17 -11.71
CA VAL A 61 1.65 8.00 -11.11
C VAL A 61 2.50 8.42 -9.91
N LYS A 62 3.30 9.48 -10.05
CA LYS A 62 4.10 10.02 -8.94
C LYS A 62 3.22 10.50 -7.78
N ARG A 63 2.12 11.19 -8.09
CA ARG A 63 1.19 11.68 -7.08
C ARG A 63 0.52 10.55 -6.29
N TYR A 64 0.07 9.48 -6.96
CA TYR A 64 -0.52 8.33 -6.28
C TYR A 64 0.51 7.53 -5.50
N ALA A 65 1.74 7.36 -6.03
CA ALA A 65 2.83 6.74 -5.28
C ALA A 65 3.14 7.51 -3.97
N HIS A 66 3.08 8.85 -4.00
CA HIS A 66 3.25 9.68 -2.81
C HIS A 66 2.12 9.51 -1.78
N ARG A 67 0.88 9.35 -2.23
CA ARG A 67 -0.25 9.08 -1.32
C ARG A 67 -0.11 7.70 -0.66
N ILE A 68 0.30 6.70 -1.44
CA ILE A 68 0.60 5.35 -0.95
C ILE A 68 1.79 5.37 0.03
N LEU A 69 2.80 6.20 -0.22
CA LEU A 69 3.91 6.43 0.71
C LEU A 69 3.41 6.88 2.08
N ASN A 70 2.49 7.85 2.13
CA ASN A 70 1.92 8.32 3.40
C ASN A 70 1.18 7.22 4.16
N THR A 71 0.41 6.39 3.44
CA THR A 71 -0.23 5.19 4.02
C THR A 71 0.81 4.21 4.55
N ALA A 72 1.87 3.93 3.78
CA ALA A 72 2.94 3.02 4.19
C ALA A 72 3.71 3.53 5.42
N GLN A 73 3.97 4.83 5.50
CA GLN A 73 4.60 5.48 6.67
C GLN A 73 3.70 5.38 7.90
N LEU A 74 2.40 5.68 7.75
CA LEU A 74 1.45 5.56 8.83
C LEU A 74 1.44 4.13 9.39
N LEU A 75 1.45 3.12 8.53
CA LEU A 75 1.42 1.70 8.89
C LEU A 75 2.78 1.10 9.26
N GLY A 76 3.87 1.88 9.24
CA GLY A 76 5.22 1.38 9.56
C GLY A 76 5.80 0.40 8.53
N CYS A 77 5.29 0.38 7.30
CA CYS A 77 5.74 -0.52 6.23
C CYS A 77 7.04 -0.01 5.56
N SER A 78 8.18 -0.09 6.26
CA SER A 78 9.47 0.47 5.84
C SER A 78 9.92 0.06 4.43
N ALA A 79 9.81 -1.22 4.08
CA ALA A 79 10.18 -1.70 2.74
C ALA A 79 9.33 -1.07 1.62
N LEU A 80 8.03 -0.85 1.87
CA LEU A 80 7.15 -0.17 0.91
C LEU A 80 7.44 1.34 0.85
N VAL A 81 7.81 1.96 1.98
CA VAL A 81 8.25 3.35 2.03
C VAL A 81 9.46 3.56 1.11
N GLU A 82 10.49 2.72 1.23
CA GLU A 82 11.68 2.77 0.37
C GLU A 82 11.33 2.58 -1.10
N LEU A 83 10.44 1.64 -1.41
CA LEU A 83 10.02 1.36 -2.78
C LEU A 83 9.24 2.54 -3.39
N CYS A 84 8.36 3.19 -2.63
CA CYS A 84 7.65 4.39 -3.09
C CYS A 84 8.63 5.53 -3.39
N LEU A 85 9.63 5.76 -2.52
CA LEU A 85 10.65 6.78 -2.73
C LEU A 85 11.49 6.51 -3.99
N ARG A 86 11.83 5.24 -4.25
CA ARG A 86 12.51 4.83 -5.49
C ARG A 86 11.66 5.12 -6.72
N VAL A 87 10.36 4.82 -6.67
CA VAL A 87 9.42 5.12 -7.76
C VAL A 87 9.34 6.64 -8.00
N GLU A 88 9.16 7.45 -6.96
CA GLU A 88 9.10 8.91 -7.10
C GLU A 88 10.37 9.52 -7.71
N ALA A 89 11.54 9.02 -7.30
CA ALA A 89 12.82 9.48 -7.81
C ALA A 89 13.05 9.08 -9.28
N MET A 90 12.61 7.87 -9.64
CA MET A 90 12.76 7.33 -10.99
C MET A 90 11.79 8.00 -11.98
N LEU A 91 10.56 8.33 -11.58
CA LEU A 91 9.59 9.04 -12.42
C LEU A 91 10.02 10.47 -12.80
N GLY A 92 11.07 11.01 -12.16
CA GLY A 92 11.72 12.27 -12.57
C GLY A 92 12.76 12.12 -13.70
N ARG A 93 13.07 10.89 -14.16
CA ARG A 93 14.10 10.59 -15.15
C ARG A 93 13.47 10.16 -16.49
N LYS A 94 14.19 10.35 -17.61
CA LYS A 94 13.74 9.99 -18.97
C LYS A 94 14.06 8.54 -19.38
N ASP A 95 14.11 7.61 -18.43
CA ASP A 95 14.48 6.21 -18.70
C ASP A 95 13.25 5.30 -18.64
N GLY A 96 12.75 4.88 -19.81
CA GLY A 96 11.52 4.10 -19.95
C GLY A 96 11.65 2.66 -19.45
N GLN A 97 12.77 2.01 -19.70
CA GLN A 97 12.95 0.58 -19.35
C GLN A 97 13.14 0.40 -17.84
N ALA A 98 14.02 1.21 -17.22
CA ALA A 98 14.21 1.17 -15.77
C ALA A 98 12.92 1.51 -15.00
N ARG A 99 12.02 2.30 -15.62
CA ARG A 99 10.70 2.60 -15.07
C ARG A 99 9.77 1.41 -15.09
N GLU A 100 9.67 0.73 -16.23
CA GLU A 100 8.81 -0.45 -16.38
C GLU A 100 9.22 -1.56 -15.42
N GLU A 101 10.52 -1.83 -15.30
CA GLU A 101 11.06 -2.83 -14.36
C GLU A 101 10.69 -2.50 -12.91
N LEU A 102 10.90 -1.26 -12.46
CA LEU A 102 10.57 -0.87 -11.10
C LEU A 102 9.06 -0.87 -10.83
N LEU A 103 8.24 -0.49 -11.82
CA LEU A 103 6.78 -0.55 -11.68
C LEU A 103 6.28 -2.00 -11.64
N ALA A 104 6.91 -2.92 -12.35
CA ALA A 104 6.61 -4.35 -12.29
C ALA A 104 6.85 -4.94 -10.89
N ASP A 105 7.87 -4.46 -10.16
CA ASP A 105 8.13 -4.84 -8.77
C ASP A 105 7.18 -4.12 -7.79
N TYR A 106 6.84 -2.86 -8.06
CA TYR A 106 6.03 -2.02 -7.17
C TYR A 106 4.55 -2.41 -7.14
N VAL A 107 3.94 -2.65 -8.30
CA VAL A 107 2.50 -2.90 -8.45
C VAL A 107 2.02 -4.10 -7.61
N PRO A 108 2.71 -5.26 -7.61
CA PRO A 108 2.32 -6.39 -6.77
C PRO A 108 2.33 -6.06 -5.27
N VAL A 109 3.30 -5.27 -4.79
CA VAL A 109 3.42 -4.92 -3.37
C VAL A 109 2.26 -4.02 -2.92
N VAL A 110 1.91 -3.01 -3.71
CA VAL A 110 0.78 -2.12 -3.36
C VAL A 110 -0.56 -2.83 -3.41
N LYS A 111 -0.75 -3.76 -4.37
CA LYS A 111 -1.94 -4.63 -4.45
C LYS A 111 -2.02 -5.57 -3.24
N ASN A 112 -0.89 -6.13 -2.82
CA ASN A 112 -0.85 -6.97 -1.62
C ASN A 112 -1.25 -6.18 -0.37
N LEU A 113 -0.78 -4.94 -0.21
CA LEU A 113 -1.21 -4.10 0.90
C LEU A 113 -2.73 -3.84 0.87
N SER A 114 -3.33 -3.60 -0.29
CA SER A 114 -4.80 -3.47 -0.42
C SER A 114 -5.54 -4.71 0.09
N ALA A 115 -5.06 -5.90 -0.28
CA ALA A 115 -5.65 -7.16 0.16
C ALA A 115 -5.49 -7.39 1.67
N VAL A 116 -4.35 -7.01 2.25
CA VAL A 116 -4.15 -7.11 3.69
C VAL A 116 -5.04 -6.12 4.45
N LEU A 117 -5.13 -4.86 4.00
CA LEU A 117 -6.01 -3.85 4.60
C LEU A 117 -7.49 -4.25 4.53
N GLU A 118 -7.93 -4.87 3.43
CA GLU A 118 -9.28 -5.43 3.32
C GLU A 118 -9.57 -6.45 4.42
N ARG A 119 -8.60 -7.34 4.69
CA ARG A 119 -8.75 -8.37 5.73
C ARG A 119 -8.71 -7.75 7.12
N VAL A 120 -7.78 -6.84 7.39
CA VAL A 120 -7.69 -6.11 8.68
C VAL A 120 -9.01 -5.39 8.97
N ASN A 121 -9.60 -4.71 7.97
CA ASN A 121 -10.89 -4.06 8.12
C ASN A 121 -12.04 -5.02 8.52
N ARG A 122 -11.93 -6.32 8.21
CA ARG A 122 -12.92 -7.34 8.60
C ARG A 122 -12.65 -7.96 9.98
N THR A 123 -11.58 -7.54 10.66
CA THR A 123 -11.21 -8.04 12.00
C THR A 123 -11.65 -7.13 13.15
N PHE A 124 -12.27 -6.00 12.81
CA PHE A 124 -12.97 -5.11 13.71
C PHE A 124 -14.47 -5.27 13.46
#